data_AF-A0A4Q2RFP0-F1
#
_entry.id   AF-A0A4Q2RFP0-F1
#
_cell.length_a   1.000
_cell.length_b   1.000
_cell.length_c   1.000
_cell.angle_alpha   90.00
_cell.angle_beta   90.00
_cell.angle_gamma   90.00
#
_symmetry.space_group_name_H-M   'P 1'
#
loop_
_entity.id
_entity.type
_entity.pdbx_description
1 polymer ?
#
loop_
_entity_poly.entity_id
_entity_poly.type
_entity_poly.pdbx_seq_one_letter_code
_entity_poly.pdbx_strand_id
1 'polypeptide(L)'
;MERPYSGAPRIEPESPLALFVKRVRAARGLTQREFADTYAIALGRLRDWEQGRFKPDAMTISYLSVIEHEPAAVARARDRHKAA
;
A
#
# COMPACT_ATOMS: atom_id res chain seq x y z
N MET A 1 -16.52 6.19 -12.63
CA MET A 1 -15.86 5.42 -11.56
C MET A 1 -15.69 6.36 -10.38
N GLU A 2 -16.49 6.18 -9.32
CA GLU A 2 -16.44 7.04 -8.14
C GLU A 2 -15.02 7.09 -7.58
N ARG A 3 -14.55 8.28 -7.18
CA ARG A 3 -13.26 8.43 -6.51
C ARG A 3 -13.46 8.05 -5.04
N PRO A 4 -13.12 6.82 -4.57
CA PRO A 4 -13.08 6.62 -3.14
C PRO A 4 -11.98 7.56 -2.61
N TYR A 5 -12.15 8.13 -1.42
CA TYR A 5 -11.20 9.06 -0.76
C TYR A 5 -11.25 10.55 -1.15
N SER A 6 -12.31 11.01 -1.83
CA SER A 6 -12.69 12.43 -1.74
C SER A 6 -13.17 12.71 -0.30
N GLY A 7 -12.25 13.12 0.59
CA GLY A 7 -12.54 13.44 1.99
C GLY A 7 -11.62 12.78 3.03
N ALA A 8 -10.70 11.90 2.64
CA ALA A 8 -9.69 11.42 3.59
C ALA A 8 -8.75 12.59 3.97
N PRO A 9 -8.41 12.77 5.25
CA PRO A 9 -7.53 13.86 5.66
C PRO A 9 -6.15 13.69 5.03
N ARG A 10 -5.59 14.80 4.54
CA ARG A 10 -4.18 14.88 4.23
C ARG A 10 -3.38 14.68 5.53
N ILE A 11 -2.27 13.98 5.43
CA ILE A 11 -1.29 13.80 6.49
C ILE A 11 0.06 14.35 6.00
N GLU A 12 0.96 14.68 6.93
CA GLU A 12 2.29 15.10 6.49
C GLU A 12 3.08 13.92 5.90
N PRO A 13 3.93 14.14 4.87
CA PRO A 13 4.75 13.09 4.27
C PRO A 13 5.64 12.34 5.28
N GLU A 14 6.08 13.04 6.33
CA GLU A 14 6.87 12.54 7.46
C GLU A 14 6.02 11.94 8.59
N SER A 15 4.69 11.90 8.44
CA SER A 15 3.83 11.27 9.43
C SER A 15 4.16 9.78 9.59
N PRO A 16 3.97 9.20 10.80
CA PRO A 16 4.24 7.78 11.03
C PRO A 16 3.54 6.85 10.04
N LEU A 17 2.34 7.22 9.55
CA LEU A 17 1.60 6.41 8.57
C LEU A 17 2.19 6.47 7.16
N ALA A 18 2.59 7.65 6.67
CA ALA A 18 3.23 7.78 5.37
C ALA A 18 4.61 7.08 5.36
N LEU A 19 5.39 7.26 6.43
CA LEU A 19 6.66 6.57 6.64
C LEU A 19 6.47 5.06 6.77
N PHE A 20 5.41 4.61 7.43
CA PHE A 20 5.05 3.19 7.53
C PHE A 20 4.86 2.58 6.15
N VAL A 21 4.01 3.17 5.30
CA VAL A 21 3.76 2.66 3.94
C VAL A 21 5.06 2.58 3.14
N LYS A 22 5.86 3.65 3.16
CA LYS A 22 7.14 3.72 2.45
C LYS A 22 8.14 2.67 2.95
N ARG A 23 8.19 2.43 4.26
CA ARG A 23 9.05 1.44 4.92
C ARG A 23 8.68 0.01 4.50
N VAL A 24 7.39 -0.33 4.52
CA VAL A 24 6.90 -1.66 4.09
C VAL A 24 7.33 -1.97 2.66
N ARG A 25 7.22 -1.00 1.75
CA ARG A 25 7.73 -1.16 0.38
C ARG A 25 9.24 -1.26 0.33
N ALA A 26 9.95 -0.30 0.92
CA ALA A 26 11.41 -0.18 0.81
C ALA A 26 12.13 -1.40 1.38
N ALA A 27 11.60 -2.00 2.45
CA ALA A 27 12.16 -3.21 3.07
C ALA A 27 12.12 -4.45 2.14
N ARG A 28 11.45 -4.36 0.99
CA ARG A 28 11.42 -5.42 -0.04
C ARG A 28 12.30 -5.12 -1.26
N GLY A 29 12.94 -3.94 -1.32
CA GLY A 29 13.74 -3.53 -2.48
C GLY A 29 12.94 -3.26 -3.76
N LEU A 30 11.60 -3.19 -3.66
CA LEU A 30 10.72 -3.00 -4.81
C LEU A 30 10.50 -1.53 -5.12
N THR A 31 10.41 -1.20 -6.41
CA THR A 31 9.87 0.08 -6.88
C THR A 31 8.39 0.22 -6.50
N GLN A 32 7.85 1.45 -6.55
CA GLN A 32 6.42 1.67 -6.29
C GLN A 32 5.53 0.86 -7.24
N ARG A 33 5.92 0.74 -8.51
CA ARG A 33 5.16 -0.01 -9.52
C ARG A 33 5.18 -1.50 -9.22
N GLU A 34 6.35 -2.07 -8.99
CA GLU A 34 6.47 -3.50 -8.66
C GLU A 34 5.67 -3.83 -7.39
N PHE A 35 5.78 -3.02 -6.33
CA PHE A 35 5.02 -3.22 -5.11
C PHE A 35 3.50 -3.15 -5.35
N ALA A 36 3.05 -2.15 -6.12
CA ALA A 36 1.66 -2.00 -6.51
C ALA A 36 1.14 -3.25 -7.27
N ASP A 37 1.92 -3.74 -8.23
CA ASP A 37 1.55 -4.87 -9.09
C ASP A 37 1.59 -6.23 -8.35
N THR A 38 2.57 -6.41 -7.46
CA THR A 38 2.71 -7.61 -6.61
C THR A 38 1.54 -7.72 -5.62
N TYR A 39 1.19 -6.63 -4.92
CA TYR A 39 0.22 -6.66 -3.83
C TYR A 39 -1.19 -6.17 -4.22
N ALA A 40 -1.44 -5.92 -5.50
CA ALA A 40 -2.70 -5.41 -6.04
C ALA A 40 -3.16 -4.10 -5.38
N ILE A 41 -2.20 -3.20 -5.16
CA ILE A 41 -2.45 -1.84 -4.68
C ILE A 41 -2.40 -0.92 -5.90
N ALA A 42 -3.35 0.01 -6.01
CA ALA A 42 -3.30 0.96 -7.12
C ALA A 42 -2.09 1.87 -6.96
N LEU A 43 -1.25 2.00 -7.99
CA LEU A 43 -0.02 2.82 -7.95
C LEU A 43 -0.29 4.26 -7.52
N GLY A 44 -1.41 4.86 -7.97
CA GLY A 44 -1.82 6.20 -7.55
C GLY A 44 -2.05 6.29 -6.03
N ARG A 45 -2.76 5.31 -5.45
CA ARG A 45 -3.03 5.25 -4.00
C ARG A 45 -1.74 5.06 -3.19
N LEU A 46 -0.86 4.19 -3.65
CA LEU A 46 0.44 4.00 -3.00
C LEU A 46 1.23 5.31 -2.95
N ARG A 47 1.25 6.06 -4.06
CA ARG A 47 1.91 7.39 -4.11
C ARG A 47 1.26 8.40 -3.19
N ASP A 48 -0.08 8.44 -3.17
CA ASP A 48 -0.81 9.36 -2.30
C ASP A 48 -0.53 9.08 -0.82
N TRP A 49 -0.44 7.82 -0.41
CA TRP A 49 -0.09 7.44 0.96
C TRP A 49 1.37 7.72 1.31
N GLU A 50 2.32 7.35 0.44
CA GLU A 50 3.75 7.60 0.67
C GLU A 50 4.11 9.09 0.69
N GLN A 51 3.31 9.94 0.03
CA GLN A 51 3.48 11.40 0.02
C GLN A 51 2.55 12.11 1.02
N GLY A 52 1.79 11.37 1.82
CA GLY A 52 0.85 11.91 2.80
C GLY A 52 -0.36 12.65 2.21
N ARG A 53 -0.60 12.62 0.90
CA ARG A 53 -1.76 13.28 0.28
C ARG A 53 -3.09 12.77 0.85
N PHE A 54 -3.14 11.49 1.22
CA PHE A 54 -4.28 10.88 1.90
C PHE A 54 -3.83 9.94 3.02
N LYS A 55 -4.61 9.90 4.10
CA LYS A 55 -4.46 8.86 5.12
C LYS A 55 -4.96 7.50 4.61
N PRO A 56 -4.17 6.41 4.71
CA PRO A 56 -4.68 5.07 4.44
C PRO A 56 -5.76 4.68 5.47
N ASP A 57 -6.81 4.00 5.01
CA ASP A 57 -7.87 3.51 5.89
C ASP A 57 -7.41 2.30 6.74
N ALA A 58 -8.26 1.88 7.68
CA ALA A 58 -7.94 0.78 8.59
C ALA A 58 -7.65 -0.54 7.86
N MET A 59 -8.40 -0.84 6.79
CA MET A 59 -8.19 -2.05 6.00
C MET A 59 -6.85 -2.04 5.27
N THR A 60 -6.47 -0.88 4.73
CA THR A 60 -5.17 -0.66 4.10
C THR A 60 -4.04 -0.84 5.09
N ILE A 61 -4.15 -0.24 6.28
CA ILE A 61 -3.14 -0.38 7.35
C ILE A 61 -3.01 -1.85 7.75
N SER A 62 -4.13 -2.54 7.97
CA SER A 62 -4.12 -3.97 8.30
C SER A 62 -3.46 -4.81 7.21
N TYR A 63 -3.77 -4.55 5.94
CA TYR A 63 -3.17 -5.29 4.83
C TYR A 63 -1.67 -5.03 4.69
N LEU A 64 -1.23 -3.77 4.83
CA LEU A 64 0.19 -3.42 4.83
C LEU A 64 0.96 -4.05 6.00
N SER A 65 0.33 -4.19 7.18
CA SER A 65 0.91 -4.92 8.31
C SER A 65 1.09 -6.40 7.99
N VAL A 66 0.12 -7.05 7.34
CA VAL A 66 0.28 -8.44 6.90
C VAL A 66 1.40 -8.56 5.85
N ILE A 67 1.51 -7.62 4.91
CA ILE A 67 2.61 -7.60 3.93
C ILE A 67 3.97 -7.39 4.59
N GLU A 68 4.04 -6.59 5.65
CA GLU A 68 5.27 -6.36 6.39
C GLU A 68 5.84 -7.66 6.96
N HIS A 69 4.97 -8.47 7.60
CA HIS A 69 5.35 -9.68 8.31
C HIS A 69 5.39 -10.92 7.40
N GLU A 70 4.47 -11.03 6.45
CA GLU A 70 4.27 -12.23 5.61
C GLU A 70 4.27 -11.95 4.09
N PRO A 71 5.25 -11.20 3.56
CA PRO A 71 5.21 -10.72 2.16
C PRO A 71 5.12 -11.84 1.14
N ALA A 72 5.86 -12.94 1.35
CA ALA A 72 5.87 -14.07 0.44
C ALA A 72 4.54 -14.84 0.44
N ALA A 73 3.86 -14.93 1.58
CA ALA A 73 2.55 -15.57 1.67
C ALA A 73 1.49 -14.75 0.93
N VAL A 74 1.48 -13.43 1.12
CA VAL A 74 0.56 -12.53 0.43
C VAL A 74 0.79 -12.57 -1.08
N ALA A 75 2.05 -12.48 -1.54
CA ALA A 75 2.38 -12.55 -2.96
C ALA A 75 1.90 -13.87 -3.60
N ARG A 76 2.19 -15.01 -2.97
CA ARG A 76 1.70 -16.33 -3.44
C ARG A 76 0.17 -16.40 -3.50
N ALA A 77 -0.52 -15.87 -2.48
CA ALA A 77 -1.98 -15.86 -2.45
C ALA A 77 -2.56 -14.97 -3.57
N ARG A 78 -1.94 -13.82 -3.84
CA ARG A 78 -2.31 -12.92 -4.93
C ARG A 78 -2.13 -13.55 -6.30
N ASP A 79 -1.04 -14.27 -6.53
CA ASP A 79 -0.79 -14.94 -7.81
C ASP A 79 -1.81 -16.05 -8.09
N ARG A 80 -2.20 -16.82 -7.07
CA ARG A 80 -3.28 -17.81 -7.19
C ARG A 80 -4.61 -17.19 -7.59
N HIS A 81 -4.95 -16.03 -7.05
CA HIS A 81 -6.18 -15.30 -7.40
C HIS A 81 -6.12 -14.68 -8.80
N LYS A 82 -4.94 -14.29 -9.30
CA LYS A 82 -4.77 -13.84 -10.69
C LYS A 82 -4.96 -14.98 -11.71
N ALA A 83 -4.67 -16.22 -11.31
CA ALA A 83 -4.73 -17.40 -12.17
C ALA A 83 -6.08 -18.14 -12.15
N ALA A 84 -7.00 -17.73 -11.27
CA ALA A 84 -8.36 -18.26 -11.16
C ALA A 84 -9.35 -17.40 -11.96
#